data_AF-A0A957UX32-F1
#
_entry.id   AF-A0A957UX32-F1
#
_cell.length_a   1.000
_cell.length_b   1.000
_cell.length_c   1.000
_cell.angle_alpha   90.00
_cell.angle_beta   90.00
_cell.angle_gamma   90.00
#
_symmetry.space_group_name_H-M   'P 1'
#
loop_
_entity.id
_entity.type
_entity.pdbx_description
1 polymer ?
#
loop_
_entity_poly.entity_id
_entity_poly.type
_entity_poly.pdbx_seq_one_letter_code
_entity_poly.pdbx_strand_id
1 'polypeptide(L)' 'ALTITVGPTTMELCPGESRADQFTGLLGGAARYFFEDGLLYIDLMADGGTMAFAPANPELLADDG' A
#
# COMPACT_ATOMS: atom_id res chain seq x y z
N ALA A 1 11.77 -9.90 -8.62
CA ALA A 1 11.71 -8.59 -7.95
C ALA A 1 10.42 -7.92 -8.37
N LEU A 2 9.68 -7.35 -7.42
CA LEU A 2 8.48 -6.55 -7.67
C LEU A 2 8.91 -5.11 -7.94
N THR A 3 8.42 -4.51 -9.02
CA THR A 3 8.66 -3.10 -9.34
C THR A 3 7.32 -2.39 -9.49
N ILE A 4 7.16 -1.26 -8.82
CA ILE A 4 5.95 -0.45 -8.84
C ILE A 4 6.31 0.97 -9.30
N THR A 5 5.69 1.42 -10.39
CA THR A 5 5.83 2.79 -10.88
C THR A 5 4.64 3.60 -10.39
N VAL A 6 4.87 4.53 -9.47
CA VAL A 6 3.82 5.42 -8.96
C VAL A 6 3.49 6.45 -10.05
N GLY A 7 2.21 6.49 -10.43
CA GLY A 7 1.68 7.46 -11.38
C GLY A 7 1.40 8.83 -10.73
N PRO A 8 0.88 9.80 -11.50
CA PRO A 8 0.41 11.06 -10.95
C PRO A 8 -0.67 10.83 -9.88
N THR A 9 -0.60 11.61 -8.79
CA THR A 9 -1.58 11.60 -7.69
C THR A 9 -2.38 12.91 -7.68
N THR A 10 -3.54 12.91 -7.03
CA THR A 10 -4.28 14.14 -6.77
C THR A 10 -3.59 14.95 -5.67
N MET A 11 -3.71 16.29 -5.70
CA MET A 11 -3.14 17.18 -4.68
C MET A 11 -4.17 17.52 -3.58
N GLU A 12 -5.00 16.54 -3.23
CA GLU A 12 -6.06 16.78 -2.24
C GLU A 12 -5.50 16.82 -0.82
N LEU A 13 -6.02 17.74 -0.01
CA LEU A 13 -5.70 17.86 1.41
C LEU A 13 -6.45 16.78 2.19
N CYS A 14 -5.89 15.57 2.20
CA CYS A 14 -6.31 14.53 3.13
C CYS A 14 -6.04 14.96 4.58
N PRO A 15 -6.80 14.45 5.57
CA PRO A 15 -6.55 14.74 6.99
C PRO A 15 -5.09 14.45 7.37
N GLY A 16 -4.55 15.16 8.38
CA GLY A 16 -3.14 15.02 8.80
C GLY A 16 -2.75 13.62 9.28
N GLU A 17 -3.73 12.80 9.64
CA GLU A 17 -3.60 11.39 10.02
C GLU A 17 -3.37 10.47 8.80
N SER A 18 -3.58 10.99 7.58
CA SER A 18 -3.46 10.26 6.32
C SER A 18 -2.04 9.75 6.11
N ARG A 19 -1.95 8.54 5.56
CA ARG A 19 -0.68 7.89 5.22
C ARG A 19 -0.34 7.98 3.73
N ALA A 20 -1.02 8.84 2.96
CA ALA A 20 -0.84 8.91 1.51
C ALA A 20 0.62 9.08 1.06
N ASP A 21 1.35 10.03 1.67
CA ASP A 21 2.76 10.28 1.36
C ASP A 21 3.66 9.12 1.79
N GLN A 22 3.40 8.54 2.96
CA GLN A 22 4.13 7.37 3.42
C GLN A 22 3.92 6.18 2.47
N PHE A 23 2.67 5.89 2.13
CA PHE A 23 2.31 4.79 1.26
C PHE A 23 2.99 4.92 -0.11
N THR A 24 2.84 6.07 -0.77
CA THR A 24 3.46 6.32 -2.08
C THR A 24 4.99 6.27 -2.03
N GLY A 25 5.62 6.78 -0.96
CA GLY A 25 7.06 6.68 -0.76
C GLY A 25 7.56 5.25 -0.60
N LEU A 26 6.84 4.40 0.15
CA LEU A 26 7.22 3.01 0.37
C LEU A 26 7.02 2.13 -0.88
N LEU A 27 6.03 2.42 -1.73
CA LEU A 27 5.83 1.68 -3.00
C LEU A 27 7.07 1.73 -3.90
N GLY A 28 7.81 2.85 -3.90
CA GLY A 28 9.05 2.97 -4.67
C GLY A 28 10.19 2.07 -4.17
N GLY A 29 10.10 1.58 -2.93
CA GLY A 29 11.08 0.68 -2.32
C GLY A 29 10.71 -0.81 -2.40
N ALA A 30 9.63 -1.18 -3.08
CA ALA A 30 9.16 -2.57 -3.11
C ALA A 30 10.23 -3.54 -3.67
N ALA A 31 10.38 -4.70 -3.03
CA ALA A 31 11.35 -5.72 -3.40
C ALA A 31 10.69 -7.05 -3.83
N ARG A 32 9.78 -7.53 -2.99
CA ARG A 32 9.01 -8.76 -3.21
C ARG A 32 7.67 -8.67 -2.51
N TYR A 33 6.74 -9.53 -2.92
CA TYR A 33 5.46 -9.69 -2.24
C TYR A 33 5.22 -11.16 -1.89
N PHE A 34 4.41 -11.39 -0.87
CA PHE A 34 3.92 -12.72 -0.49
C PHE A 34 2.60 -12.60 0.27
N PHE A 35 1.89 -13.71 0.39
CA PHE A 35 0.68 -13.81 1.20
C PHE A 35 0.94 -14.71 2.39
N GLU A 36 0.50 -14.29 3.57
CA GLU A 36 0.58 -15.05 4.82
C GLU A 36 -0.64 -14.72 5.68
N ASP A 37 -1.28 -15.73 6.25
CA ASP A 37 -2.51 -15.61 7.06
C ASP A 37 -3.64 -14.77 6.43
N GLY A 38 -3.71 -14.76 5.09
CA GLY A 38 -4.72 -14.00 4.33
C GLY A 38 -4.40 -12.51 4.15
N LEU A 39 -3.26 -12.04 4.64
CA LEU A 39 -2.75 -10.69 4.38
C LEU A 39 -1.77 -10.69 3.20
N LEU A 40 -1.68 -9.56 2.50
CA LEU A 40 -0.62 -9.28 1.54
C LEU A 40 0.52 -8.57 2.26
N TYR A 41 1.73 -9.08 2.08
CA TYR A 41 2.96 -8.44 2.55
C TYR A 41 3.80 -7.99 1.36
N ILE A 42 4.39 -6.80 1.46
CA ILE A 42 5.39 -6.27 0.53
C ILE A 42 6.64 -5.92 1.33
N ASP A 43 7.71 -6.68 1.11
CA ASP A 43 9.01 -6.36 1.68
C ASP A 43 9.69 -5.26 0.86
N LEU A 44 10.38 -4.38 1.58
CA LEU A 44 11.11 -3.26 1.02
C LEU A 44 12.59 -3.59 0.89
N MET A 45 13.25 -2.93 -0.08
CA MET A 45 14.69 -3.00 -0.26
C MET A 45 15.44 -2.43 0.95
N ALA A 46 16.72 -2.78 1.08
CA ALA A 46 17.66 -2.19 2.04
C ALA A 46 17.16 -2.17 3.51
N ASP A 47 16.53 -3.26 3.95
CA ASP A 47 15.96 -3.42 5.29
C ASP A 47 14.91 -2.35 5.65
N GLY A 48 14.21 -1.80 4.65
CA GLY A 48 13.17 -0.78 4.82
C GLY A 48 11.92 -1.25 5.56
N GLY A 49 11.84 -2.54 5.91
CA GLY A 49 10.71 -3.18 6.58
C GLY A 49 9.70 -3.80 5.60
N THR A 50 8.49 -4.03 6.11
CA THR A 50 7.43 -4.73 5.38
C THR A 50 6.12 -3.96 5.51
N MET A 51 5.45 -3.72 4.37
CA MET A 51 4.07 -3.23 4.35
C MET A 51 3.12 -4.42 4.44
N ALA A 52 2.12 -4.35 5.31
CA ALA A 52 1.09 -5.37 5.47
C ALA A 52 -0.29 -4.80 5.10
N PHE A 53 -1.04 -5.53 4.29
CA PHE A 53 -2.36 -5.14 3.80
C PHE A 53 -3.37 -6.23 4.15
N ALA A 54 -4.44 -5.83 4.84
CA ALA A 54 -5.59 -6.69 5.06
C ALA A 54 -6.37 -6.90 3.75
N PRO A 55 -7.08 -8.03 3.60
CA PRO A 55 -8.01 -8.20 2.50
C PRO A 55 -9.07 -7.09 2.56
N ALA A 56 -9.47 -6.59 1.39
CA ALA A 56 -10.54 -5.60 1.34
C ALA A 56 -11.84 -6.21 1.87
N ASN A 57 -12.56 -5.45 2.70
CA ASN A 57 -13.88 -5.88 3.17
C ASN A 57 -14.89 -5.73 2.02
N PRO A 58 -15.46 -6.84 1.48
CA PRO A 58 -16.42 -6.77 0.39
C PRO A 58 -17.69 -5.99 0.75
N GLU A 59 -18.08 -5.93 2.03
CA GLU A 59 -19.23 -5.15 2.47
C GLU A 59 -18.96 -3.64 2.46
N LEU A 60 -17.71 -3.22 2.69
CA LEU A 60 -17.30 -1.81 2.64
C LEU A 60 -17.15 -1.32 1.19
N LEU A 61 -16.84 -2.22 0.26
CA LEU A 61 -16.73 -1.92 -1.18
C LEU A 61 -18.08 -1.97 -1.92
N ALA A 62 -19.12 -2.50 -1.27
CA ALA A 62 -20.47 -2.60 -1.85
C ALA A 62 -21.36 -1.40 -1.52
N ASP A 63 -20.92 -0.49 -0.65
CA ASP A 63 -21.66 0.72 -0.22
C ASP A 63 -21.47 1.92 -1.18
N ASP A 64 -20.73 1.73 -2.28
CA ASP A 64 -20.56 2.73 -3.36
C ASP A 64 -21.72 2.68 -4.39
N GLY A 65 -22.95 2.42 -3.93
CA GLY A 65 -24.18 2.34 -4.74
C GLY A 65 -24.98 3.63 -4.81
#